data_AF-A0A4R1NX27-F1
#
_entry.id   AF-A0A4R1NX27-F1
#
_cell.length_a   1.000
_cell.length_b   1.000
_cell.length_c   1.000
_cell.angle_alpha   90.00
_cell.angle_beta   90.00
_cell.angle_gamma   90.00
#
_symmetry.space_group_name_H-M   'P 1'
#
loop_
_entity.id
_entity.type
_entity.pdbx_description
1 polymer ?
#
loop_
_entity_poly.entity_id
_entity_poly.type
_entity_poly.pdbx_seq_one_letter_code
_entity_poly.pdbx_strand_id
1 'polypeptide(L)'
;MSDLTTTVDVTHDKGAEMKAETFLPDDYRPAEDEPFMNERQTEYFRRKLINWKNELLAESRDTIEGLQDSTRNIPDVADRASEETDRALELRTRDRQRKLVLKIDSALRRIDEGEYGYCEVTGEPISLKRLDARPIATMSLEAQERHERREKVHRDD
;
A
#
# COMPACT_ATOMS: atom_id res chain seq x y z
N MET A 1 -5.44 49.21 -29.96
CA MET A 1 -4.50 48.17 -29.53
C MET A 1 -4.72 48.05 -28.02
N SER A 2 -5.82 47.46 -27.57
CA SER A 2 -6.21 46.03 -27.65
C SER A 2 -5.14 45.12 -27.06
N ASP A 3 -5.60 44.28 -26.13
CA ASP A 3 -4.96 43.06 -25.60
C ASP A 3 -4.04 43.28 -24.39
N LEU A 4 -4.06 42.47 -23.32
CA LEU A 4 -4.87 41.33 -22.94
C LEU A 4 -4.73 41.16 -21.41
N THR A 5 -5.81 40.80 -20.73
CA THR A 5 -5.84 40.29 -19.36
C THR A 5 -4.93 39.07 -19.18
N THR A 6 -4.15 39.02 -18.10
CA THR A 6 -3.68 37.74 -17.52
C THR A 6 -3.61 37.89 -16.00
N THR A 7 -4.71 37.57 -15.33
CA THR A 7 -4.73 37.23 -13.91
C THR A 7 -4.13 35.84 -13.77
N VAL A 8 -2.93 35.75 -13.19
CA VAL A 8 -2.34 34.47 -12.81
C VAL A 8 -2.96 34.05 -11.49
N ASP A 9 -3.86 33.09 -11.56
CA ASP A 9 -4.48 32.43 -10.41
C ASP A 9 -3.41 31.57 -9.73
N VAL A 10 -2.85 32.09 -8.64
CA VAL A 10 -1.94 31.34 -7.78
C VAL A 10 -2.81 30.45 -6.89
N THR A 11 -3.09 29.25 -7.40
CA THR A 11 -3.71 28.18 -6.64
C THR A 11 -2.91 27.94 -5.38
N HIS A 12 -3.53 28.24 -4.23
CA HIS A 12 -2.98 27.94 -2.92
C HIS A 12 -2.91 26.41 -2.79
N ASP A 13 -1.69 25.88 -2.92
CA ASP A 13 -1.35 24.54 -2.46
C ASP A 13 -1.55 24.52 -0.94
N LYS A 14 -2.72 24.01 -0.51
CA LYS A 14 -3.01 23.81 0.91
C LYS A 14 -2.13 22.68 1.40
N GLY A 15 -0.99 23.07 1.95
CA GLY A 15 -0.05 22.19 2.64
C GLY A 15 -0.80 21.28 3.59
N ALA A 16 -0.46 20.00 3.52
CA ALA A 16 -0.95 18.95 4.40
C ALA A 16 -0.84 19.40 5.86
N GLU A 17 -1.99 19.56 6.52
CA GLU A 17 -2.06 19.76 7.97
C GLU A 17 -1.46 18.52 8.65
N MET A 18 -0.22 18.66 9.12
CA MET A 18 0.46 17.67 9.95
C MET A 18 -0.34 17.53 11.26
N LYS A 19 -1.20 16.52 11.35
CA LYS A 19 -1.97 16.23 12.57
C LYS A 19 -0.99 15.93 13.71
N ALA A 20 -1.34 16.43 14.90
CA ALA A 20 -0.55 16.35 16.13
C ALA A 20 0.06 14.94 16.31
N GLU A 21 1.34 14.88 16.70
CA GLU A 21 2.03 13.63 16.98
C GLU A 21 1.32 12.88 18.11
N THR A 22 0.45 11.93 17.77
CA THR A 22 -0.17 11.04 18.75
C THR A 22 0.93 10.16 19.33
N PHE A 23 1.32 10.42 20.58
CA PHE A 23 2.33 9.61 21.26
C PHE A 23 1.77 8.20 21.54
N LEU A 24 2.33 7.19 20.88
CA LEU A 24 2.03 5.79 21.12
C LEU A 24 3.21 5.14 21.86
N PRO A 25 2.96 4.42 22.97
CA PRO A 25 3.94 3.52 23.56
C PRO A 25 4.42 2.48 22.55
N ASP A 26 5.69 2.05 22.67
CA ASP A 26 6.31 1.08 21.75
C ASP A 26 5.60 -0.29 21.73
N ASP A 27 4.96 -0.65 22.83
CA ASP A 27 4.23 -1.89 23.03
C ASP A 27 2.73 -1.80 22.71
N TYR A 28 2.25 -0.63 22.27
CA TYR A 28 0.83 -0.45 21.96
C TYR A 28 0.35 -1.40 20.86
N ARG A 29 -0.80 -2.02 21.10
CA ARG A 29 -1.53 -2.84 20.14
C ARG A 29 -3.01 -2.44 20.18
N PRO A 30 -3.66 -2.26 19.02
CA PRO A 30 -5.10 -2.02 18.96
C PRO A 30 -5.87 -3.12 19.69
N ALA A 31 -6.75 -2.73 20.60
CA ALA A 31 -7.57 -3.64 21.38
C ALA A 31 -9.07 -3.42 21.12
N GLU A 32 -9.89 -4.42 21.41
CA GLU A 32 -11.35 -4.36 21.18
C GLU A 32 -12.10 -3.62 22.30
N ASP A 33 -11.43 -3.31 23.41
CA ASP A 33 -11.99 -2.61 24.58
C ASP A 33 -11.90 -1.08 24.49
N GLU A 34 -11.33 -0.54 23.41
CA GLU A 34 -11.28 0.88 23.10
C GLU A 34 -12.15 1.23 21.88
N PRO A 35 -12.58 2.50 21.71
CA PRO A 35 -13.37 2.90 20.56
C PRO A 35 -12.69 2.55 19.23
N PHE A 36 -13.44 1.88 18.36
CA PHE A 36 -12.95 1.42 17.06
C PHE A 36 -12.43 2.58 16.21
N MET A 37 -11.24 2.42 15.63
CA MET A 37 -10.55 3.40 14.79
C MET A 37 -10.38 4.77 15.44
N ASN A 38 -10.15 4.79 16.76
CA ASN A 38 -9.71 6.01 17.45
C ASN A 38 -8.33 6.50 16.94
N GLU A 39 -7.90 7.68 17.41
CA GLU A 39 -6.61 8.30 17.02
C GLU A 39 -5.40 7.39 17.28
N ARG A 40 -5.44 6.55 18.32
CA ARG A 40 -4.34 5.63 18.65
C ARG A 40 -4.28 4.45 17.70
N GLN A 41 -5.42 3.83 17.39
CA GLN A 41 -5.50 2.71 16.45
C GLN A 41 -5.11 3.14 15.03
N THR A 42 -5.64 4.27 14.58
CA THR A 42 -5.33 4.82 13.25
C THR A 42 -3.84 5.17 13.14
N GLU A 43 -3.24 5.75 14.17
CA GLU A 43 -1.79 6.02 14.19
C GLU A 43 -0.95 4.72 14.20
N TYR A 44 -1.37 3.68 14.93
CA TYR A 44 -0.70 2.38 14.90
C TYR A 44 -0.68 1.80 13.47
N PHE A 45 -1.83 1.78 12.80
CA PHE A 45 -1.92 1.27 11.43
C PHE A 45 -1.16 2.16 10.44
N ARG A 46 -1.17 3.48 10.63
CA ARG A 46 -0.38 4.42 9.82
C ARG A 46 1.12 4.08 9.90
N ARG A 47 1.67 3.96 11.11
CA ARG A 47 3.09 3.58 11.31
C ARG A 47 3.40 2.23 10.67
N LYS A 48 2.53 1.24 10.88
CA LYS A 48 2.68 -0.10 10.28
C LYS A 48 2.72 -0.06 8.76
N LEU A 49 1.82 0.70 8.13
CA LEU A 49 1.76 0.87 6.67
C LEU A 49 2.99 1.62 6.14
N ILE A 50 3.43 2.70 6.80
CA ILE A 50 4.61 3.46 6.41
C ILE A 50 5.87 2.61 6.50
N ASN A 51 6.06 1.88 7.60
CA ASN A 51 7.21 0.98 7.77
C ASN A 51 7.22 -0.09 6.67
N TRP A 52 6.08 -0.73 6.43
CA TRP A 52 5.97 -1.73 5.37
C TRP A 52 6.25 -1.15 3.97
N LYS A 53 5.77 0.06 3.68
CA LYS A 53 6.11 0.76 2.42
C LYS A 53 7.61 1.00 2.29
N ASN A 54 8.26 1.46 3.36
CA ASN A 54 9.70 1.73 3.37
C ASN A 54 10.52 0.44 3.16
N GLU A 55 10.12 -0.67 3.78
CA GLU A 55 10.73 -1.99 3.55
C GLU A 55 10.63 -2.41 2.08
N LEU A 56 9.46 -2.29 1.46
CA LEU A 56 9.27 -2.63 0.04
C LEU A 56 10.10 -1.74 -0.90
N LEU A 57 10.23 -0.45 -0.57
CA LEU A 57 11.05 0.48 -1.35
C LEU A 57 12.54 0.20 -1.21
N ALA A 58 13.00 -0.19 -0.01
CA ALA A 58 14.38 -0.61 0.22
C ALA A 58 14.70 -1.90 -0.55
N GLU A 59 13.86 -2.93 -0.42
CA GLU A 59 14.00 -4.19 -1.17
C GLU A 59 14.02 -3.97 -2.68
N SER A 60 13.15 -3.08 -3.18
CA SER A 60 13.15 -2.70 -4.60
C SER A 60 14.43 -1.99 -5.01
N ARG A 61 15.07 -1.19 -4.13
CA ARG A 61 16.33 -0.50 -4.45
C ARG A 61 17.48 -1.51 -4.53
N ASP A 62 17.58 -2.38 -3.54
CA ASP A 62 18.63 -3.41 -3.47
C ASP A 62 18.56 -4.36 -4.68
N THR A 63 17.34 -4.74 -5.10
CA THR A 63 17.13 -5.57 -6.31
C THR A 63 17.63 -4.87 -7.58
N ILE A 64 17.41 -3.55 -7.71
CA ILE A 64 17.87 -2.79 -8.88
C ILE A 64 19.39 -2.70 -8.90
N GLU A 65 20.03 -2.47 -7.75
CA GLU A 65 21.48 -2.46 -7.61
C GLU A 65 22.08 -3.83 -8.02
N GLY A 66 21.48 -4.95 -7.58
CA GLY A 66 21.88 -6.29 -7.99
C GLY A 66 21.74 -6.56 -9.49
N LEU A 67 20.63 -6.14 -10.11
CA LEU A 67 20.40 -6.25 -11.56
C LEU A 67 21.40 -5.46 -12.40
N GLN A 68 21.84 -4.31 -11.90
CA GLN A 68 22.85 -3.49 -12.57
C GLN A 68 24.22 -4.13 -12.52
N ASP A 69 24.56 -4.79 -11.40
CA ASP A 69 25.85 -5.47 -11.24
C ASP A 69 25.93 -6.76 -12.07
N SER A 70 24.84 -7.55 -12.13
CA SER A 70 24.77 -8.74 -12.99
C SER A 70 24.92 -8.40 -14.47
N THR A 71 24.35 -7.28 -14.92
CA THR A 71 24.46 -6.82 -16.32
C THR A 71 25.89 -6.43 -16.72
N ARG A 72 26.80 -6.17 -15.75
CA ARG A 72 28.20 -5.81 -16.03
C ARG A 72 29.10 -7.01 -16.29
N ASN A 73 28.67 -8.21 -15.90
CA ASN A 73 29.39 -9.45 -16.19
C ASN A 73 28.91 -9.99 -17.54
N ILE A 74 29.84 -10.38 -18.41
CA ILE A 74 29.52 -11.04 -19.68
C ILE A 74 29.37 -12.53 -19.37
N PRO A 75 28.15 -13.10 -19.42
CA PRO A 75 27.94 -14.51 -19.11
C PRO A 75 28.48 -15.38 -20.24
N ASP A 76 28.96 -16.57 -19.92
CA ASP A 76 29.15 -17.59 -20.96
C ASP A 76 27.77 -18.03 -21.49
N VAL A 77 27.75 -18.63 -22.69
CA VAL A 77 26.56 -19.09 -23.40
C VAL A 77 25.72 -20.04 -22.53
N ALA A 78 26.35 -20.83 -21.66
CA ALA A 78 25.68 -21.72 -20.74
C ALA A 78 24.92 -20.98 -19.60
N ASP A 79 25.45 -19.87 -19.12
CA ASP A 79 24.89 -19.11 -17.97
C ASP A 79 23.82 -18.11 -18.41
N ARG A 80 23.90 -17.66 -19.67
CA ARG A 80 22.98 -16.66 -20.24
C ARG A 80 21.50 -17.04 -20.11
N ALA A 81 21.15 -18.30 -20.31
CA ALA A 81 19.77 -18.75 -20.21
C ALA A 81 19.23 -18.63 -18.77
N SER A 82 20.04 -19.02 -17.78
CA SER A 82 19.69 -18.96 -16.36
C SER A 82 19.51 -17.52 -15.89
N GLU A 83 20.44 -16.62 -16.23
CA GLU A 83 20.36 -15.21 -15.86
C GLU A 83 19.14 -14.50 -16.46
N GLU A 84 18.75 -14.83 -17.69
CA GLU A 84 17.56 -14.26 -18.30
C GLU A 84 16.28 -14.67 -17.55
N THR A 85 16.20 -15.94 -17.13
CA THR A 85 15.08 -16.41 -16.29
C THR A 85 15.04 -15.72 -14.93
N ASP A 86 16.18 -15.56 -14.26
CA ASP A 86 16.25 -14.90 -12.96
C ASP A 86 15.84 -13.44 -13.06
N ARG A 87 16.35 -12.72 -14.08
CA ARG A 87 15.95 -11.34 -14.37
C ARG A 87 14.46 -11.21 -14.64
N ALA A 88 13.88 -12.15 -15.40
CA ALA A 88 12.45 -12.15 -15.67
C ALA A 88 11.61 -12.36 -14.40
N LEU A 89 12.10 -13.18 -13.46
CA LEU A 89 11.46 -13.40 -12.17
C LEU A 89 11.52 -12.14 -11.31
N GLU A 90 12.69 -11.50 -11.21
CA GLU A 90 12.90 -10.26 -10.45
C GLU A 90 12.00 -9.12 -10.94
N LEU A 91 11.90 -8.94 -12.27
CA LEU A 91 11.01 -7.93 -12.86
C LEU A 91 9.54 -8.16 -12.48
N ARG A 92 9.08 -9.41 -12.45
CA ARG A 92 7.71 -9.76 -12.02
C ARG A 92 7.49 -9.49 -10.54
N THR A 93 8.49 -9.80 -9.70
CA THR A 93 8.44 -9.52 -8.26
C THR A 93 8.33 -8.02 -8.00
N ARG A 94 9.15 -7.21 -8.69
CA ARG A 94 9.12 -5.74 -8.58
C ARG A 94 7.77 -5.16 -9.01
N ASP A 95 7.18 -5.66 -10.09
CA ASP A 95 5.86 -5.20 -10.51
C ASP A 95 4.76 -5.50 -9.48
N ARG A 96 4.88 -6.61 -8.74
CA ARG A 96 3.99 -6.93 -7.61
C ARG A 96 4.22 -5.98 -6.43
N GLN A 97 5.48 -5.72 -6.05
CA GLN A 97 5.82 -4.77 -4.99
C GLN A 97 5.31 -3.36 -5.32
N ARG A 98 5.48 -2.89 -6.56
CA ARG A 98 4.93 -1.60 -7.01
C ARG A 98 3.41 -1.53 -6.84
N LYS A 99 2.68 -2.57 -7.27
CA LYS A 99 1.23 -2.64 -7.07
C LYS A 99 0.84 -2.67 -5.59
N LEU A 100 1.67 -3.31 -4.76
CA LEU A 100 1.47 -3.37 -3.32
C LEU A 100 1.67 -2.00 -2.66
N VAL A 101 2.70 -1.24 -3.05
CA VAL A 101 2.92 0.15 -2.61
C VAL A 101 1.72 1.02 -2.93
N LEU A 102 1.14 0.91 -4.14
CA LEU A 102 -0.08 1.64 -4.50
C LEU A 102 -1.28 1.31 -3.59
N LYS A 103 -1.40 0.06 -3.13
CA LYS A 103 -2.44 -0.34 -2.16
C LYS A 103 -2.18 0.23 -0.78
N ILE A 104 -0.91 0.28 -0.35
CA ILE A 104 -0.51 0.92 0.91
C ILE A 104 -0.83 2.42 0.88
N ASP A 105 -0.50 3.11 -0.22
CA ASP A 105 -0.84 4.53 -0.39
C ASP A 105 -2.35 4.77 -0.35
N SER A 106 -3.13 3.85 -0.91
CA SER A 106 -4.60 3.91 -0.81
C SER A 106 -5.09 3.72 0.62
N ALA A 107 -4.50 2.79 1.37
CA ALA A 107 -4.85 2.58 2.78
C ALA A 107 -4.50 3.81 3.63
N LEU A 108 -3.35 4.45 3.38
CA LEU A 108 -2.95 5.69 4.05
C LEU A 108 -3.93 6.83 3.78
N ARG A 109 -4.34 7.03 2.51
CA ARG A 109 -5.39 8.02 2.17
C ARG A 109 -6.69 7.76 2.91
N ARG A 110 -7.13 6.49 2.99
CA ARG A 110 -8.33 6.13 3.76
C ARG A 110 -8.21 6.44 5.25
N ILE A 111 -7.00 6.40 5.82
CA ILE A 111 -6.78 6.86 7.21
C ILE A 111 -6.98 8.38 7.29
N ASP A 112 -6.44 9.13 6.34
CA ASP A 112 -6.59 10.60 6.29
C ASP A 112 -8.06 11.02 6.13
N GLU A 113 -8.83 10.25 5.35
CA GLU A 113 -10.25 10.46 5.08
C GLU A 113 -11.18 9.95 6.20
N GLY A 114 -10.65 9.17 7.16
CA GLY A 114 -11.44 8.58 8.25
C GLY A 114 -12.26 7.35 7.85
N GLU A 115 -11.98 6.76 6.70
CA GLU A 115 -12.67 5.58 6.16
C GLU A 115 -11.93 4.26 6.42
N TYR A 116 -10.69 4.33 6.91
CA TYR A 116 -9.89 3.15 7.22
C TYR A 116 -10.54 2.29 8.31
N GLY A 117 -10.44 0.98 8.14
CA GLY A 117 -11.01 0.00 9.08
C GLY A 117 -12.44 -0.42 8.78
N TYR A 118 -13.12 0.19 7.80
CA TYR A 118 -14.47 -0.18 7.40
C TYR A 118 -14.51 -0.88 6.04
N CYS A 119 -15.46 -1.79 5.85
CA CYS A 119 -15.62 -2.52 4.60
C CYS A 119 -16.16 -1.61 3.48
N GLU A 120 -15.50 -1.54 2.34
CA GLU A 120 -15.94 -0.71 1.19
C GLU A 120 -17.27 -1.18 0.57
N VAL A 121 -17.71 -2.40 0.86
CA VAL A 121 -18.94 -2.99 0.30
C VAL A 121 -20.12 -2.89 1.26
N THR A 122 -19.91 -3.17 2.55
CA THR A 122 -21.00 -3.21 3.55
C THR A 122 -20.99 -2.04 4.51
N GLY A 123 -19.90 -1.28 4.60
CA GLY A 123 -19.68 -0.25 5.62
C GLY A 123 -19.38 -0.82 7.02
N GLU A 124 -19.38 -2.14 7.20
CA GLU A 124 -19.17 -2.76 8.50
C GLU A 124 -17.70 -2.72 8.94
N PRO A 125 -17.42 -2.69 10.25
CA PRO A 125 -16.06 -2.79 10.78
C PRO A 125 -15.32 -4.03 10.29
N ILE A 126 -14.09 -3.84 9.82
CA ILE A 126 -13.13 -4.92 9.57
C ILE A 126 -12.44 -5.23 10.89
N SER A 127 -12.39 -6.50 11.28
CA SER A 127 -11.81 -6.89 12.57
C SER A 127 -10.36 -6.45 12.71
N LEU A 128 -9.98 -6.01 13.92
CA LEU A 128 -8.61 -5.58 14.22
C LEU A 128 -7.59 -6.67 13.90
N LYS A 129 -7.90 -7.94 14.23
CA LYS A 129 -7.05 -9.10 13.91
C LYS A 129 -6.78 -9.22 12.40
N ARG A 130 -7.79 -8.95 11.56
CA ARG A 130 -7.62 -8.99 10.11
C ARG A 130 -6.79 -7.83 9.59
N LEU A 131 -7.03 -6.61 10.08
CA LEU A 131 -6.23 -5.44 9.69
C LEU A 131 -4.78 -5.58 10.18
N ASP A 132 -4.56 -6.19 11.35
CA ASP A 132 -3.22 -6.44 11.85
C ASP A 132 -2.49 -7.49 10.99
N ALA A 133 -3.18 -8.55 10.55
CA ALA A 133 -2.61 -9.52 9.61
C ALA A 133 -2.43 -8.95 8.19
N ARG A 134 -3.35 -8.09 7.74
CA ARG A 134 -3.36 -7.51 6.39
C ARG A 134 -3.91 -6.09 6.41
N PRO A 135 -3.05 -5.07 6.63
CA PRO A 135 -3.49 -3.68 6.83
C PRO A 135 -4.01 -2.99 5.56
N ILE A 136 -3.84 -3.61 4.39
CA ILE A 136 -4.43 -3.16 3.12
C ILE A 136 -5.79 -3.81 2.82
N ALA A 137 -6.38 -4.55 3.76
CA ALA A 137 -7.66 -5.19 3.55
C ALA A 137 -8.78 -4.14 3.45
N THR A 138 -9.51 -4.14 2.33
CA THR A 138 -10.61 -3.19 2.08
C THR A 138 -11.99 -3.75 2.39
N MET A 139 -12.09 -5.07 2.63
CA MET A 139 -13.34 -5.78 2.86
C MET A 139 -13.28 -6.61 4.14
N SER A 140 -14.44 -6.81 4.78
CA SER A 140 -14.59 -7.80 5.86
C SER A 140 -14.40 -9.22 5.33
N LEU A 141 -14.21 -10.20 6.23
CA LEU A 141 -14.06 -11.62 5.85
C LEU A 141 -15.31 -12.10 5.10
N GLU A 142 -16.49 -11.84 5.65
CA GLU A 142 -17.75 -12.26 5.07
C GLU A 142 -17.99 -11.62 3.69
N ALA A 143 -17.71 -10.32 3.54
CA ALA A 143 -17.82 -9.64 2.26
C ALA A 143 -16.85 -10.25 1.22
N GLN A 144 -15.63 -10.57 1.64
CA GLN A 144 -14.63 -11.20 0.77
C GLN A 144 -15.09 -12.61 0.34
N GLU A 145 -15.58 -13.45 1.26
CA GLU A 145 -16.07 -14.79 0.95
C GLU A 145 -17.25 -14.76 -0.03
N ARG A 146 -18.17 -13.81 0.14
CA ARG A 146 -19.29 -13.59 -0.79
C ARG A 146 -18.80 -13.17 -2.17
N HIS A 147 -17.80 -12.29 -2.26
CA HIS A 147 -17.20 -11.87 -3.53
C HIS A 147 -16.55 -13.05 -4.26
N GLU A 148 -15.70 -13.82 -3.56
CA GLU A 148 -15.02 -14.97 -4.13
C GLU A 148 -15.98 -16.08 -4.59
N ARG A 149 -17.09 -16.28 -3.87
CA ARG A 149 -18.15 -17.23 -4.28
C ARG A 149 -18.81 -16.82 -5.60
N ARG A 150 -19.10 -15.51 -5.77
CA ARG A 150 -19.73 -15.00 -7.00
C ARG A 150 -18.78 -15.10 -8.20
N GLU A 151 -17.50 -14.80 -8.01
CA GLU A 151 -16.50 -14.94 -9.08
C GLU A 151 -16.34 -16.38 -9.55
N LYS A 152 -16.40 -17.37 -8.64
CA LYS A 152 -16.35 -18.80 -9.02
C LYS A 152 -17.53 -19.20 -9.91
N VAL A 153 -18.74 -18.81 -9.53
CA VAL A 153 -19.95 -19.12 -10.31
C VAL A 153 -19.86 -18.56 -11.73
N HIS A 154 -19.36 -17.33 -11.90
CA HIS A 154 -19.23 -16.71 -13.23
C HIS A 154 -18.08 -17.23 -14.10
N ARG A 155 -17.14 -17.98 -13.54
CA ARG A 155 -16.03 -18.58 -14.31
C ARG A 155 -16.40 -19.94 -14.91
N ASP A 156 -17.43 -20.58 -14.35
CA ASP A 156 -17.90 -21.91 -14.75
C ASP A 156 -19.09 -21.87 -15.73
N ASP A 157 -19.57 -20.66 -16.09
CA ASP A 157 -20.56 -20.38 -17.15
C ASP A 157 -19.86 -19.91 -18.44
#